data_AF-A0A1H9FJX8-F1
#
_entry.id   AF-A0A1H9FJX8-F1
#
_cell.length_a   1.000
_cell.length_b   1.000
_cell.length_c   1.000
_cell.angle_alpha   90.00
_cell.angle_beta   90.00
_cell.angle_gamma   90.00
#
_symmetry.space_group_name_H-M   'P 1'
#
loop_
_entity.id
_entity.type
_entity.pdbx_description
1 polymer ?
#
loop_
_entity_poly.entity_id
_entity_poly.type
_entity_poly.pdbx_seq_one_letter_code
_entity_poly.pdbx_strand_id
1 'polypeptide(L)'
;MLEQEIREVEYRIVILRSDAMVAPASFSTADKESVALMRGELEFILRGDTAQMNAGPTYDVIDGKLARLPQTAPLAEVNKQRIVHMRLAASSSLLANLLEKSANQYPVLSRIAGEYNDLLGADTSKLDVTSLWSVGTALANLHGAYKSQDASKTLATPLEPDCAAMLESVVREHGAFIMGFDVARDLIERADQFAMNTDLLKHLQKTGSGLLDELADNKELIAPKTLLVHRSIRDAASETGWSYGRSGFDAYITVRNAVGSIIRASVGSDVSMLSFYGLASATADMQGLATREFLANGASMLLAHGPALQAFFAHSVEFASYITWALDLLERDRRLKIDVMRTKVSAH
;
A
#
# COMPACT_ATOMS: atom_id res chain seq x y z
N MET A 1 -2.10 -43.02 -14.16
CA MET A 1 -2.01 -41.55 -14.35
C MET A 1 -1.12 -40.92 -13.28
N LEU A 2 -1.44 -40.99 -11.98
CA LEU A 2 -0.60 -40.40 -10.92
C LEU A 2 0.86 -40.93 -10.90
N GLU A 3 1.08 -42.23 -11.08
CA GLU A 3 2.45 -42.79 -11.14
C GLU A 3 3.24 -42.38 -12.39
N GLN A 4 2.54 -41.95 -13.44
CA GLN A 4 3.14 -41.52 -14.70
C GLN A 4 3.55 -40.04 -14.62
N GLU A 5 2.74 -39.21 -13.95
CA GLU A 5 3.08 -37.82 -13.61
C GLU A 5 4.23 -37.75 -12.59
N ILE A 6 4.29 -38.67 -11.62
CA ILE A 6 5.41 -38.74 -10.66
C ILE A 6 6.72 -39.11 -11.38
N ARG A 7 6.70 -40.07 -12.32
CA ARG A 7 7.90 -40.42 -13.11
C ARG A 7 8.33 -39.30 -14.05
N GLU A 8 7.41 -38.50 -14.59
CA GLU A 8 7.75 -37.38 -15.48
C GLU A 8 8.41 -36.22 -14.71
N VAL A 9 8.02 -36.00 -13.46
CA VAL A 9 8.65 -35.05 -12.54
C VAL A 9 10.03 -35.55 -12.10
N GLU A 10 10.18 -36.84 -11.78
CA GLU A 10 11.48 -37.43 -11.45
C GLU A 10 12.47 -37.39 -12.63
N TYR A 11 12.00 -37.61 -13.87
CA TYR A 11 12.86 -37.57 -15.05
C TYR A 11 13.33 -36.14 -15.38
N ARG A 12 12.50 -35.11 -15.16
CA ARG A 12 12.89 -33.70 -15.32
C ARG A 12 13.90 -33.24 -14.26
N ILE A 13 13.85 -33.80 -13.05
CA ILE A 13 14.82 -33.51 -11.98
C ILE A 13 16.19 -34.16 -12.27
N VAL A 14 16.23 -35.31 -12.97
CA VAL A 14 17.48 -35.98 -13.34
C VAL A 14 18.19 -35.27 -14.50
N ILE A 15 17.47 -34.70 -15.46
CA ILE A 15 18.07 -33.98 -16.61
C ILE A 15 18.69 -32.64 -16.20
N LEU A 16 18.22 -32.00 -15.11
CA LEU A 16 18.77 -30.75 -14.58
C LEU A 16 19.95 -30.95 -13.59
N ARG A 17 20.34 -32.21 -13.33
CA ARG A 17 21.40 -32.57 -12.36
C ARG A 17 22.76 -32.90 -12.99
N SER A 18 22.93 -32.85 -14.32
CA SER A 18 24.20 -33.26 -14.92
C SER A 18 25.33 -32.23 -14.85
N ASP A 19 25.06 -30.94 -14.64
CA ASP A 19 26.06 -29.90 -14.92
C ASP A 19 26.56 -29.06 -13.72
N ALA A 20 26.25 -29.45 -12.48
CA ALA A 20 26.94 -28.86 -11.32
C ALA A 20 27.01 -29.84 -10.14
N MET A 21 28.14 -30.53 -10.02
CA MET A 21 28.47 -31.24 -8.78
C MET A 21 28.86 -30.25 -7.68
N VAL A 22 27.87 -29.78 -6.93
CA VAL A 22 28.05 -29.36 -5.54
C VAL A 22 26.92 -30.01 -4.73
N ALA A 23 27.28 -30.87 -3.79
CA ALA A 23 26.32 -31.59 -2.96
C ALA A 23 25.47 -30.61 -2.13
N PRO A 24 24.13 -30.75 -2.09
CA PRO A 24 23.31 -29.91 -1.23
C PRO A 24 23.52 -30.31 0.24
N ALA A 25 23.74 -29.33 1.11
CA ALA A 25 23.71 -29.53 2.56
C ALA A 25 22.36 -30.15 2.94
N SER A 26 22.39 -31.32 3.59
CA SER A 26 21.20 -32.04 4.00
C SER A 26 20.50 -31.29 5.13
N PHE A 27 19.34 -30.69 4.85
CA PHE A 27 18.42 -30.20 5.89
C PHE A 27 17.99 -31.33 6.81
N SER A 28 17.98 -31.07 8.13
CA SER A 28 17.55 -32.04 9.12
C SER A 28 16.05 -32.33 8.98
N THR A 29 15.61 -33.51 9.43
CA THR A 29 14.19 -33.90 9.38
C THR A 29 13.30 -32.95 10.20
N ALA A 30 13.83 -32.37 11.27
CA ALA A 30 13.15 -31.38 12.11
C ALA A 30 12.93 -30.04 11.40
N ASP A 31 13.85 -29.62 10.52
CA ASP A 31 13.69 -28.41 9.71
C ASP A 31 12.59 -28.61 8.65
N LYS A 32 12.47 -29.82 8.10
CA LYS A 32 11.46 -30.16 7.10
C LYS A 32 10.05 -30.23 7.70
N GLU A 33 9.90 -30.80 8.90
CA GLU A 33 8.61 -30.85 9.60
C GLU A 33 8.16 -29.47 10.08
N SER A 34 9.09 -28.63 10.56
CA SER A 34 8.78 -27.24 10.94
C SER A 34 8.32 -26.40 9.74
N VAL A 35 8.95 -26.59 8.57
CA VAL A 35 8.53 -25.95 7.31
C VAL A 35 7.19 -26.46 6.82
N ALA A 36 6.89 -27.76 6.98
CA ALA A 36 5.61 -28.33 6.60
C ALA A 36 4.45 -27.85 7.49
N LEU A 37 4.69 -27.69 8.80
CA LEU A 37 3.71 -27.17 9.74
C LEU A 37 3.42 -25.67 9.50
N MET A 38 4.49 -24.87 9.32
CA MET A 38 4.35 -23.45 8.92
C MET A 38 3.63 -23.30 7.57
N ARG A 39 3.87 -24.21 6.62
CA ARG A 39 3.19 -24.19 5.32
C ARG A 39 1.68 -24.45 5.45
N GLY A 40 1.25 -25.35 6.35
CA GLY A 40 -0.17 -25.60 6.61
C GLY A 40 -0.89 -24.38 7.21
N GLU A 41 -0.24 -23.69 8.15
CA GLU A 41 -0.75 -22.44 8.73
C GLU A 41 -0.69 -21.26 7.74
N LEU A 42 0.35 -21.18 6.91
CA LEU A 42 0.49 -20.15 5.86
C LEU A 42 -0.49 -20.35 4.71
N GLU A 43 -0.75 -21.58 4.26
CA GLU A 43 -1.78 -21.84 3.25
C GLU A 43 -3.17 -21.50 3.81
N PHE A 44 -3.41 -21.63 5.12
CA PHE A 44 -4.63 -21.17 5.77
C PHE A 44 -4.71 -19.63 5.86
N ILE A 45 -3.61 -18.94 6.18
CA ILE A 45 -3.54 -17.46 6.19
C ILE A 45 -3.65 -16.88 4.76
N LEU A 46 -3.07 -17.55 3.76
CA LEU A 46 -3.09 -17.12 2.36
C LEU A 46 -4.39 -17.50 1.63
N ARG A 47 -5.09 -18.57 2.05
CA ARG A 47 -6.42 -18.97 1.53
C ARG A 47 -7.59 -18.46 2.36
N GLY A 48 -7.34 -17.84 3.52
CA GLY A 48 -8.36 -17.24 4.37
C GLY A 48 -9.04 -16.09 3.66
N ASP A 49 -10.15 -16.40 2.99
CA ASP A 49 -11.17 -15.49 2.47
C ASP A 49 -10.66 -14.08 2.11
N THR A 50 -9.73 -14.02 1.15
CA THR A 50 -9.09 -12.77 0.68
C THR A 50 -10.10 -11.75 0.13
N ALA A 51 -11.34 -12.16 -0.11
CA ALA A 51 -12.43 -11.30 -0.53
C ALA A 51 -12.83 -10.25 0.53
N GLN A 52 -12.73 -10.57 1.83
CA GLN A 52 -12.98 -9.59 2.90
C GLN A 52 -11.74 -8.78 3.28
N MET A 53 -10.55 -9.33 3.03
CA MET A 53 -9.26 -8.71 3.37
C MET A 53 -8.79 -7.65 2.36
N ASN A 54 -9.30 -7.62 1.12
CA ASN A 54 -8.82 -6.75 0.04
C ASN A 54 -9.52 -5.37 -0.07
N ALA A 55 -10.30 -4.92 0.91
CA ALA A 55 -10.96 -3.62 0.83
C ALA A 55 -9.93 -2.47 0.96
N GLY A 56 -9.85 -1.61 -0.06
CA GLY A 56 -8.90 -0.50 -0.13
C GLY A 56 -8.11 -0.45 -1.43
N PRO A 57 -7.08 0.41 -1.51
CA PRO A 57 -6.17 0.44 -2.65
C PRO A 57 -5.50 -0.91 -2.89
N THR A 58 -5.43 -1.33 -4.15
CA THR A 58 -4.63 -2.48 -4.57
C THR A 58 -3.28 -2.01 -5.11
N TYR A 59 -2.25 -2.84 -4.95
CA TYR A 59 -0.90 -2.52 -5.37
C TYR A 59 -0.28 -3.68 -6.13
N ASP A 60 0.62 -3.35 -7.03
CA ASP A 60 1.47 -4.29 -7.74
C ASP A 60 2.86 -3.67 -8.01
N VAL A 61 3.81 -4.47 -8.46
CA VAL A 61 5.13 -3.98 -8.87
C VAL A 61 5.10 -3.67 -10.36
N ILE A 62 5.15 -2.38 -10.69
CA ILE A 62 5.19 -1.88 -12.08
C ILE A 62 6.49 -1.13 -12.26
N ASP A 63 7.25 -1.48 -13.30
CA ASP A 63 8.54 -0.86 -13.63
C ASP A 63 9.51 -0.83 -12.43
N GLY A 64 9.52 -1.92 -11.65
CA GLY A 64 10.39 -2.06 -10.48
C GLY A 64 10.01 -1.20 -9.28
N LYS A 65 8.79 -0.65 -9.23
CA LYS A 65 8.27 0.14 -8.11
C LYS A 65 6.89 -0.31 -7.70
N LEU A 66 6.55 -0.12 -6.42
CA LEU A 66 5.21 -0.36 -5.92
C LEU A 66 4.28 0.70 -6.49
N ALA A 67 3.33 0.27 -7.31
CA ALA A 67 2.34 1.10 -7.94
C ALA A 67 0.95 0.69 -7.46
N ARG A 68 0.16 1.69 -7.06
CA ARG A 68 -1.28 1.55 -6.84
C ARG A 68 -1.96 1.26 -8.18
N LEU A 69 -2.76 0.20 -8.22
CA LEU A 69 -3.53 -0.14 -9.41
C LEU A 69 -4.81 0.70 -9.45
N PRO A 70 -5.16 1.27 -10.61
CA PRO A 70 -6.39 2.03 -10.76
C PRO A 70 -7.59 1.09 -10.64
N GLN A 71 -8.51 1.39 -9.72
CA GLN A 71 -9.76 0.65 -9.61
C GLN A 71 -10.87 1.42 -10.32
N THR A 72 -11.08 1.09 -11.60
CA THR A 72 -12.09 1.71 -12.44
C THR A 72 -13.48 1.18 -12.13
N ALA A 73 -14.46 2.07 -12.07
CA ALA A 73 -15.86 1.70 -11.90
C ALA A 73 -16.48 1.08 -13.17
N PRO A 74 -17.54 0.26 -13.03
CA PRO A 74 -18.36 -0.17 -14.15
C PRO A 74 -18.89 1.02 -14.96
N LEU A 75 -18.91 0.88 -16.29
CA LEU A 75 -19.34 1.95 -17.20
C LEU A 75 -20.77 2.46 -16.91
N ALA A 76 -21.64 1.59 -16.38
CA ALA A 76 -22.99 1.97 -15.98
C ALA A 76 -23.02 2.97 -14.81
N GLU A 77 -22.11 2.85 -13.84
CA GLU A 77 -21.96 3.81 -12.74
C GLU A 77 -21.36 5.12 -13.26
N VAL A 78 -20.30 5.02 -14.06
CA VAL A 78 -19.62 6.16 -14.70
C VAL A 78 -20.62 7.02 -15.50
N ASN A 79 -21.45 6.40 -16.34
CA ASN A 79 -22.42 7.12 -17.17
C ASN A 79 -23.46 7.88 -16.35
N LYS A 80 -23.90 7.33 -15.21
CA LYS A 80 -24.84 8.01 -14.29
C LYS A 80 -24.20 9.24 -13.64
N GLN A 81 -22.88 9.22 -13.44
CA GLN A 81 -22.14 10.26 -12.74
C GLN A 81 -21.51 11.32 -13.65
N ARG A 82 -21.63 11.20 -14.98
CA ARG A 82 -20.94 12.09 -15.95
C ARG A 82 -21.21 13.58 -15.73
N ILE A 83 -22.47 13.97 -15.51
CA ILE A 83 -22.84 15.38 -15.30
C ILE A 83 -22.24 15.90 -13.98
N VAL A 84 -22.30 15.09 -12.93
CA VAL A 84 -21.74 15.44 -11.61
C VAL A 84 -20.21 15.56 -11.71
N HIS A 85 -19.55 14.63 -12.43
CA HIS A 85 -18.12 14.68 -12.71
C HIS A 85 -17.71 15.97 -13.41
N MET A 86 -18.38 16.35 -14.51
CA MET A 86 -18.05 17.57 -15.26
C MET A 86 -18.14 18.82 -14.37
N ARG A 87 -19.18 18.91 -13.55
CA ARG A 87 -19.36 20.03 -12.61
C ARG A 87 -18.28 20.01 -11.53
N LEU A 88 -18.03 18.85 -10.92
CA LEU A 88 -17.03 18.68 -9.88
C LEU A 88 -15.61 18.98 -10.40
N ALA A 89 -15.27 18.57 -11.62
CA ALA A 89 -14.00 18.88 -12.26
C ALA A 89 -13.83 20.39 -12.47
N ALA A 90 -14.89 21.09 -12.90
CA ALA A 90 -14.86 22.55 -13.03
C ALA A 90 -14.68 23.25 -11.67
N SER A 91 -15.43 22.84 -10.64
CA SER A 91 -15.29 23.38 -9.28
C SER A 91 -13.89 23.10 -8.70
N SER A 92 -13.36 21.89 -8.91
CA SER A 92 -12.03 21.49 -8.44
C SER A 92 -10.93 22.30 -9.11
N SER A 93 -11.03 22.54 -10.42
CA SER A 93 -10.08 23.39 -11.14
C SER A 93 -10.09 24.83 -10.62
N LEU A 94 -11.27 25.39 -10.34
CA LEU A 94 -11.37 26.72 -9.72
C LEU A 94 -10.74 26.74 -8.32
N LEU A 95 -11.00 25.73 -7.48
CA LEU A 95 -10.41 25.60 -6.15
C LEU A 95 -8.87 25.52 -6.22
N ALA A 96 -8.33 24.67 -7.10
CA ALA A 96 -6.89 24.51 -7.29
C ALA A 96 -6.23 25.84 -7.69
N ASN A 97 -6.83 26.57 -8.65
CA ASN A 97 -6.33 27.88 -9.09
C ASN A 97 -6.38 28.95 -7.99
N LEU A 98 -7.39 28.92 -7.10
CA LEU A 98 -7.46 29.83 -5.96
C LEU A 98 -6.38 29.52 -4.92
N LEU A 99 -6.19 28.23 -4.62
CA LEU A 99 -5.23 27.78 -3.62
C LEU A 99 -3.78 27.82 -4.12
N GLU A 100 -3.54 27.80 -5.43
CA GLU A 100 -2.20 28.00 -5.99
C GLU A 100 -1.66 29.40 -5.64
N LYS A 101 -2.52 30.43 -5.71
CA LYS A 101 -2.17 31.80 -5.33
C LYS A 101 -1.83 31.96 -3.85
N SER A 102 -2.42 31.10 -3.01
CA SER A 102 -2.21 31.06 -1.57
C SER A 102 -1.38 29.85 -1.11
N ALA A 103 -0.61 29.23 -2.02
CA ALA A 103 0.16 28.02 -1.72
C ALA A 103 1.19 28.22 -0.60
N ASN A 104 1.73 29.43 -0.43
CA ASN A 104 2.64 29.74 0.67
C ASN A 104 1.94 29.78 2.03
N GLN A 105 0.64 30.10 2.05
CA GLN A 105 -0.16 30.20 3.27
C GLN A 105 -0.80 28.87 3.65
N TYR A 106 -1.25 28.11 2.65
CA TYR A 106 -1.92 26.81 2.83
C TYR A 106 -1.24 25.71 1.99
N PRO A 107 0.04 25.39 2.23
CA PRO A 107 0.83 24.53 1.34
C PRO A 107 0.27 23.11 1.20
N VAL A 108 -0.20 22.52 2.32
CA VAL A 108 -0.81 21.19 2.30
C VAL A 108 -2.12 21.22 1.52
N LEU A 109 -3.03 22.13 1.86
CA LEU A 109 -4.34 22.23 1.20
C LEU A 109 -4.21 22.51 -0.31
N SER A 110 -3.30 23.41 -0.69
CA SER A 110 -3.03 23.75 -2.09
C SER A 110 -2.56 22.53 -2.90
N ARG A 111 -1.63 21.76 -2.34
CA ARG A 111 -1.15 20.53 -2.97
C ARG A 111 -2.23 19.47 -3.11
N ILE A 112 -2.97 19.17 -2.04
CA ILE A 112 -4.04 18.16 -2.09
C ILE A 112 -5.14 18.58 -3.07
N ALA A 113 -5.48 19.87 -3.14
CA ALA A 113 -6.43 20.38 -4.13
C ALA A 113 -5.92 20.21 -5.57
N GLY A 114 -4.64 20.46 -5.82
CA GLY A 114 -4.00 20.20 -7.11
C GLY A 114 -4.05 18.72 -7.49
N GLU A 115 -3.66 17.83 -6.56
CA GLU A 115 -3.70 16.37 -6.77
C GLU A 115 -5.13 15.86 -7.04
N TYR A 116 -6.12 16.40 -6.32
CA TYR A 116 -7.52 16.06 -6.53
C TYR A 116 -8.03 16.52 -7.90
N ASN A 117 -7.65 17.73 -8.33
CA ASN A 117 -7.96 18.24 -9.66
C ASN A 117 -7.34 17.37 -10.76
N ASP A 118 -6.10 16.93 -10.59
CA ASP A 118 -5.42 16.06 -11.55
C ASP A 118 -6.12 14.71 -11.70
N LEU A 119 -6.58 14.11 -10.59
CA LEU A 119 -7.35 12.88 -10.61
C LEU A 119 -8.70 13.02 -11.35
N LEU A 120 -9.35 14.18 -11.22
CA LEU A 120 -10.60 14.48 -11.92
C LEU A 120 -10.40 14.83 -13.39
N GLY A 121 -9.20 15.25 -13.79
CA GLY A 121 -8.86 15.55 -15.18
C GLY A 121 -8.83 14.33 -16.11
N ALA A 122 -8.84 13.11 -15.55
CA ALA A 122 -8.97 11.88 -16.33
C ALA A 122 -10.36 11.76 -16.96
N ASP A 123 -10.43 11.03 -18.09
CA ASP A 123 -11.72 10.60 -18.65
C ASP A 123 -12.49 9.82 -17.58
N THR A 124 -13.78 10.14 -17.43
CA THR A 124 -14.72 9.47 -16.52
C THR A 124 -14.61 7.94 -16.50
N SER A 125 -14.34 7.33 -17.66
CA SER A 125 -14.18 5.87 -17.82
C SER A 125 -12.88 5.29 -17.24
N LYS A 126 -11.88 6.14 -16.97
CA LYS A 126 -10.55 5.79 -16.44
C LYS A 126 -10.34 6.29 -15.02
N LEU A 127 -11.40 6.76 -14.36
CA LEU A 127 -11.30 7.27 -13.00
C LEU A 127 -10.90 6.15 -12.06
N ASP A 128 -9.81 6.37 -11.34
CA ASP A 128 -9.46 5.57 -10.18
C ASP A 128 -10.30 6.04 -8.99
N VAL A 129 -11.41 5.34 -8.76
CA VAL A 129 -12.38 5.67 -7.72
C VAL A 129 -11.74 5.64 -6.34
N THR A 130 -10.81 4.71 -6.12
CA THR A 130 -10.19 4.57 -4.80
C THR A 130 -9.26 5.74 -4.51
N SER A 131 -8.47 6.20 -5.50
CA SER A 131 -7.59 7.36 -5.31
C SER A 131 -8.40 8.64 -5.14
N LEU A 132 -9.49 8.79 -5.90
CA LEU A 132 -10.44 9.89 -5.73
C LEU A 132 -11.08 9.91 -4.33
N TRP A 133 -11.44 8.73 -3.81
CA TRP A 133 -11.97 8.62 -2.44
C TRP A 133 -10.91 9.00 -1.40
N SER A 134 -9.67 8.51 -1.52
CA SER A 134 -8.58 8.83 -0.57
C SER A 134 -8.27 10.34 -0.56
N VAL A 135 -7.98 10.93 -1.73
CA VAL A 135 -7.63 12.35 -1.84
C VAL A 135 -8.83 13.26 -1.53
N GLY A 136 -10.04 12.88 -1.94
CA GLY A 136 -11.26 13.61 -1.59
C GLY A 136 -11.58 13.56 -0.10
N THR A 137 -11.29 12.45 0.57
CA THR A 137 -11.36 12.32 2.03
C THR A 137 -10.35 13.25 2.72
N ALA A 138 -9.11 13.31 2.22
CA ALA A 138 -8.11 14.24 2.71
C ALA A 138 -8.58 15.71 2.62
N LEU A 139 -9.18 16.12 1.49
CA LEU A 139 -9.79 17.45 1.34
C LEU A 139 -10.94 17.69 2.33
N ALA A 140 -11.84 16.71 2.50
CA ALA A 140 -12.96 16.82 3.41
C ALA A 140 -12.50 16.97 4.87
N ASN A 141 -11.44 16.27 5.26
CA ASN A 141 -10.87 16.34 6.60
C ASN A 141 -10.21 17.70 6.84
N LEU A 142 -9.43 18.22 5.88
CA LEU A 142 -8.86 19.57 5.97
C LEU A 142 -9.96 20.64 6.05
N HIS A 143 -11.00 20.54 5.21
CA HIS A 143 -12.16 21.44 5.27
C HIS A 143 -12.80 21.43 6.66
N GLY A 144 -13.05 20.25 7.22
CA GLY A 144 -13.58 20.12 8.58
C GLY A 144 -12.65 20.75 9.62
N ALA A 145 -11.34 20.50 9.53
CA ALA A 145 -10.36 21.07 10.44
C ALA A 145 -10.36 22.60 10.42
N TYR A 146 -10.30 23.22 9.24
CA TYR A 146 -10.41 24.68 9.08
C TYR A 146 -11.75 25.23 9.57
N LYS A 147 -12.86 24.52 9.35
CA LYS A 147 -14.19 24.92 9.84
C LYS A 147 -14.29 24.85 11.36
N SER A 148 -13.59 23.90 11.98
CA SER A 148 -13.54 23.73 13.45
C SER A 148 -12.50 24.61 14.15
N GLN A 149 -11.64 25.31 13.40
CA GLN A 149 -10.70 26.26 14.00
C GLN A 149 -11.48 27.39 14.67
N ASP A 150 -11.41 27.43 16.00
CA ASP A 150 -11.91 28.56 16.77
C ASP A 150 -10.96 29.74 16.50
N ALA A 151 -11.41 30.70 15.68
CA ALA A 151 -10.66 31.90 15.32
C ALA A 151 -10.23 32.72 16.56
N SER A 152 -10.86 32.50 17.73
CA SER A 152 -10.50 33.14 19.00
C SER A 152 -9.43 32.39 19.81
N LYS A 153 -9.07 31.15 19.43
CA LYS A 153 -8.20 30.26 20.22
C LYS A 153 -7.09 29.56 19.43
N THR A 154 -7.07 29.68 18.11
CA THR A 154 -6.06 29.02 17.26
C THR A 154 -5.14 30.05 16.61
N LEU A 155 -3.84 29.72 16.52
CA LEU A 155 -2.80 30.58 15.93
C LEU A 155 -2.76 30.50 14.39
N ALA A 156 -3.57 29.64 13.77
CA ALA A 156 -3.62 29.46 12.33
C ALA A 156 -4.50 30.54 11.68
N THR A 157 -4.09 31.05 10.53
CA THR A 157 -4.91 32.00 9.76
C THR A 157 -6.12 31.27 9.18
N PRO A 158 -7.35 31.76 9.45
CA PRO A 158 -8.55 31.20 8.83
C PRO A 158 -8.49 31.30 7.30
N LEU A 159 -9.09 30.33 6.60
CA LEU A 159 -9.23 30.39 5.14
C LEU A 159 -9.95 31.67 4.72
N GLU A 160 -9.51 32.24 3.61
CA GLU A 160 -10.22 33.35 2.96
C GLU A 160 -11.66 32.91 2.63
N PRO A 161 -12.68 33.78 2.77
CA PRO A 161 -14.08 33.40 2.60
C PRO A 161 -14.39 32.72 1.26
N ASP A 162 -13.80 33.22 0.17
CA ASP A 162 -13.99 32.66 -1.17
C ASP A 162 -13.36 31.26 -1.30
N CYS A 163 -12.17 31.06 -0.72
CA CYS A 163 -11.52 29.75 -0.65
C CYS A 163 -12.32 28.76 0.20
N ALA A 164 -12.81 29.20 1.36
CA ALA A 164 -13.61 28.38 2.26
C ALA A 164 -14.93 27.93 1.60
N ALA A 165 -15.65 28.85 0.96
CA ALA A 165 -16.90 28.55 0.24
C ALA A 165 -16.67 27.60 -0.95
N MET A 166 -15.58 27.81 -1.70
CA MET A 166 -15.22 26.93 -2.81
C MET A 166 -14.85 25.53 -2.32
N LEU A 167 -14.05 25.43 -1.25
CA LEU A 167 -13.68 24.15 -0.64
C LEU A 167 -14.92 23.40 -0.13
N GLU A 168 -15.84 24.07 0.56
CA GLU A 168 -17.10 23.47 1.01
C GLU A 168 -17.93 22.94 -0.16
N SER A 169 -18.00 23.69 -1.27
CA SER A 169 -18.72 23.25 -2.48
C SER A 169 -18.09 22.01 -3.10
N VAL A 170 -16.75 21.98 -3.26
CA VAL A 170 -16.02 20.83 -3.80
C VAL A 170 -16.19 19.60 -2.90
N VAL A 171 -16.08 19.74 -1.58
CA VAL A 171 -16.27 18.63 -0.64
C VAL A 171 -17.69 18.06 -0.70
N ARG A 172 -18.70 18.92 -0.80
CA ARG A 172 -20.10 18.49 -0.96
C ARG A 172 -20.32 17.79 -2.30
N GLU A 173 -19.79 18.32 -3.39
CA GLU A 173 -19.88 17.72 -4.71
C GLU A 173 -19.13 16.38 -4.80
N HIS A 174 -17.94 16.30 -4.18
CA HIS A 174 -17.21 15.05 -4.00
C HIS A 174 -18.07 14.00 -3.29
N GLY A 175 -18.69 14.35 -2.16
CA GLY A 175 -19.58 13.45 -1.44
C GLY A 175 -20.73 12.93 -2.30
N ALA A 176 -21.39 13.81 -3.07
CA ALA A 176 -22.45 13.40 -3.98
C ALA A 176 -21.96 12.49 -5.12
N PHE A 177 -20.81 12.82 -5.70
CA PHE A 177 -20.20 12.07 -6.79
C PHE A 177 -19.74 10.69 -6.35
N ILE A 178 -19.00 10.61 -5.24
CA ILE A 178 -18.33 9.40 -4.78
C ILE A 178 -19.33 8.35 -4.30
N MET A 179 -20.47 8.75 -3.73
CA MET A 179 -21.56 7.86 -3.37
C MET A 179 -22.21 7.18 -4.59
N GLY A 180 -21.97 7.70 -5.79
CA GLY A 180 -22.35 7.08 -7.05
C GLY A 180 -21.63 5.76 -7.38
N PHE A 181 -20.56 5.44 -6.66
CA PHE A 181 -19.72 4.27 -6.93
C PHE A 181 -19.81 3.23 -5.81
N ASP A 182 -20.00 1.97 -6.17
CA ASP A 182 -20.22 0.89 -5.22
C ASP A 182 -18.98 0.65 -4.33
N VAL A 183 -17.80 0.65 -4.95
CA VAL A 183 -16.50 0.53 -4.28
C VAL A 183 -16.32 1.61 -3.23
N ALA A 184 -16.67 2.85 -3.55
CA ALA A 184 -16.46 3.94 -2.61
C ALA A 184 -17.48 3.94 -1.47
N ARG A 185 -18.72 3.48 -1.70
CA ARG A 185 -19.69 3.29 -0.61
C ARG A 185 -19.20 2.25 0.40
N ASP A 186 -18.64 1.14 -0.06
CA ASP A 186 -18.02 0.13 0.81
C ASP A 186 -16.85 0.72 1.63
N LEU A 187 -15.97 1.50 0.98
CA LEU A 187 -14.88 2.19 1.69
C LEU A 187 -15.38 3.18 2.74
N ILE A 188 -16.42 3.94 2.42
CA ILE A 188 -17.06 4.90 3.32
C ILE A 188 -17.63 4.19 4.55
N GLU A 189 -18.41 3.13 4.33
CA GLU A 189 -19.03 2.35 5.42
C GLU A 189 -17.97 1.77 6.37
N ARG A 190 -16.90 1.19 5.81
CA ARG A 190 -15.80 0.65 6.60
C ARG A 190 -15.03 1.72 7.35
N ALA A 191 -14.81 2.88 6.73
CA ALA A 191 -14.15 4.00 7.38
C ALA A 191 -14.97 4.50 8.58
N ASP A 192 -16.29 4.58 8.44
CA ASP A 192 -17.19 5.02 9.49
C ASP A 192 -17.24 4.00 10.64
N GLN A 193 -17.22 2.69 10.34
CA GLN A 193 -17.09 1.64 11.36
C GLN A 193 -15.73 1.71 12.08
N PHE A 194 -14.65 1.92 11.33
CA PHE A 194 -13.29 2.00 11.86
C PHE A 194 -13.10 3.23 12.77
N ALA A 195 -13.74 4.34 12.44
CA ALA A 195 -13.71 5.58 13.21
C ALA A 195 -14.27 5.43 14.65
N MET A 196 -15.08 4.40 14.90
CA MET A 196 -15.68 4.15 16.22
C MET A 196 -14.68 3.67 17.28
N ASN A 197 -13.49 3.20 16.88
CA ASN A 197 -12.46 2.69 17.81
C ASN A 197 -11.33 3.71 18.02
N THR A 198 -11.59 4.74 18.83
CA THR A 198 -10.64 5.84 19.05
C THR A 198 -9.32 5.40 19.70
N ASP A 199 -9.34 4.40 20.58
CA ASP A 199 -8.12 3.91 21.23
C ASP A 199 -7.22 3.16 20.25
N LEU A 200 -7.81 2.34 19.37
CA LEU A 200 -7.09 1.73 18.26
C LEU A 200 -6.48 2.82 17.35
N LEU A 201 -7.23 3.85 16.98
CA LEU A 201 -6.73 4.93 16.12
C LEU A 201 -5.53 5.66 16.73
N LYS A 202 -5.55 5.93 18.04
CA LYS A 202 -4.39 6.53 18.74
C LYS A 202 -3.17 5.61 18.73
N HIS A 203 -3.38 4.31 18.95
CA HIS A 203 -2.30 3.32 18.87
C HIS A 203 -1.71 3.24 17.46
N LEU A 204 -2.57 3.16 16.44
CA LEU A 204 -2.16 3.12 15.04
C LEU A 204 -1.44 4.41 14.61
N GLN A 205 -1.89 5.58 15.04
CA GLN A 205 -1.19 6.82 14.77
C GLN A 205 0.24 6.80 15.33
N LYS A 206 0.38 6.36 16.59
CA LYS A 206 1.69 6.30 17.27
C LYS A 206 2.66 5.35 16.58
N THR A 207 2.17 4.23 16.06
CA THR A 207 3.01 3.17 15.48
C THR A 207 3.13 3.25 13.95
N GLY A 208 2.18 3.91 13.28
CA GLY A 208 2.03 3.92 11.83
C GLY A 208 2.46 5.19 11.12
N SER A 209 2.63 6.32 11.84
CA SER A 209 3.02 7.59 11.19
C SER A 209 4.35 7.46 10.43
N GLY A 210 5.38 6.85 11.04
CA GLY A 210 6.67 6.62 10.37
C GLY A 210 6.60 5.64 9.20
N LEU A 211 5.68 4.67 9.24
CA LEU A 211 5.44 3.75 8.11
C LEU A 211 4.77 4.48 6.94
N LEU A 212 3.84 5.38 7.24
CA LEU A 212 3.17 6.20 6.24
C LEU A 212 4.14 7.23 5.62
N ASP A 213 5.03 7.81 6.42
CA ASP A 213 6.11 8.68 5.93
C ASP A 213 7.03 7.93 4.95
N GLU A 214 7.47 6.72 5.32
CA GLU A 214 8.27 5.85 4.44
C GLU A 214 7.57 5.61 3.10
N LEU A 215 6.28 5.27 3.12
CA LEU A 215 5.49 5.02 1.91
C LEU A 215 5.20 6.30 1.11
N ALA A 216 5.24 7.47 1.72
CA ALA A 216 4.99 8.77 1.07
C ALA A 216 6.25 9.44 0.51
N ASP A 217 7.45 9.02 0.96
CA ASP A 217 8.71 9.67 0.58
C ASP A 217 9.74 8.74 -0.08
N ASN A 218 9.62 7.42 0.05
CA ASN A 218 10.57 6.49 -0.56
C ASN A 218 10.39 6.36 -2.09
N LYS A 219 11.13 7.19 -2.83
CA LYS A 219 11.14 7.21 -4.31
C LYS A 219 11.78 6.00 -4.96
N GLU A 220 12.60 5.25 -4.22
CA GLU A 220 13.29 4.05 -4.70
C GLU A 220 12.35 2.84 -4.67
N LEU A 221 11.35 2.85 -3.79
CA LEU A 221 10.39 1.76 -3.62
C LEU A 221 9.03 2.05 -4.27
N ILE A 222 8.56 3.30 -4.24
CA ILE A 222 7.17 3.64 -4.59
C ILE A 222 7.11 4.42 -5.92
N ALA A 223 6.15 4.08 -6.76
CA ALA A 223 5.94 4.71 -8.06
C ALA A 223 5.51 6.19 -7.90
N PRO A 224 5.92 7.10 -8.79
CA PRO A 224 5.66 8.55 -8.65
C PRO A 224 4.19 8.92 -8.44
N LYS A 225 3.26 8.31 -9.19
CA LYS A 225 1.83 8.60 -9.04
C LYS A 225 1.27 8.12 -7.69
N THR A 226 1.78 6.99 -7.21
CA THR A 226 1.39 6.43 -5.92
C THR A 226 1.92 7.26 -4.76
N LEU A 227 3.13 7.80 -4.87
CA LEU A 227 3.68 8.75 -3.90
C LEU A 227 2.77 9.97 -3.72
N LEU A 228 2.21 10.53 -4.80
CA LEU A 228 1.30 11.69 -4.69
C LEU A 228 0.11 11.34 -3.78
N VAL A 229 -0.57 10.24 -4.06
CA VAL A 229 -1.73 9.81 -3.25
C VAL A 229 -1.31 9.50 -1.81
N HIS A 230 -0.21 8.78 -1.59
CA HIS A 230 0.28 8.50 -0.23
C HIS A 230 0.61 9.78 0.55
N ARG A 231 1.16 10.80 -0.12
CA ARG A 231 1.44 12.10 0.49
C ARG A 231 0.16 12.81 0.89
N SER A 232 -0.84 12.89 0.01
CA SER A 232 -2.16 13.43 0.36
C SER A 232 -2.73 12.81 1.64
N ILE A 233 -2.63 11.49 1.76
CA ILE A 233 -3.10 10.74 2.94
C ILE A 233 -2.25 11.08 4.18
N ARG A 234 -0.93 11.03 4.06
CA ARG A 234 0.02 11.39 5.13
C ARG A 234 -0.23 12.80 5.64
N ASP A 235 -0.33 13.77 4.74
CA ASP A 235 -0.41 15.18 5.12
C ASP A 235 -1.74 15.49 5.79
N ALA A 236 -2.85 14.96 5.27
CA ALA A 236 -4.13 15.08 5.96
C ALA A 236 -4.10 14.41 7.34
N ALA A 237 -3.53 13.20 7.45
CA ALA A 237 -3.41 12.50 8.72
C ALA A 237 -2.49 13.23 9.72
N SER A 238 -1.46 13.92 9.24
CA SER A 238 -0.55 14.75 10.05
C SER A 238 -1.21 16.04 10.52
N GLU A 239 -1.93 16.73 9.64
CA GLU A 239 -2.60 18.00 9.93
C GLU A 239 -3.82 17.83 10.84
N THR A 240 -4.64 16.80 10.59
CA THR A 240 -5.92 16.62 11.31
C THR A 240 -5.84 15.58 12.42
N GLY A 241 -4.81 14.72 12.41
CA GLY A 241 -4.75 13.51 13.23
C GLY A 241 -5.54 12.35 12.61
N TRP A 242 -5.21 11.12 13.03
CA TRP A 242 -5.82 9.89 12.50
C TRP A 242 -7.25 9.66 13.00
N SER A 243 -7.59 10.21 14.17
CA SER A 243 -8.94 10.13 14.73
C SER A 243 -9.94 11.08 14.08
N TYR A 244 -9.50 11.96 13.16
CA TYR A 244 -10.36 12.94 12.54
C TYR A 244 -10.96 12.42 11.24
N GLY A 245 -12.30 12.46 11.15
CA GLY A 245 -13.05 12.01 9.98
C GLY A 245 -12.67 10.58 9.60
N ARG A 246 -12.22 10.39 8.36
CA ARG A 246 -11.84 9.09 7.80
C ARG A 246 -10.34 8.92 7.59
N SER A 247 -9.52 9.90 8.03
CA SER A 247 -8.05 9.91 7.82
C SER A 247 -7.38 8.63 8.32
N GLY A 248 -7.73 8.18 9.54
CA GLY A 248 -7.09 7.01 10.14
C GLY A 248 -7.35 5.70 9.41
N PHE A 249 -8.55 5.53 8.83
CA PHE A 249 -8.85 4.35 8.03
C PHE A 249 -8.07 4.35 6.71
N ASP A 250 -8.04 5.48 6.00
CA ASP A 250 -7.31 5.61 4.73
C ASP A 250 -5.80 5.40 4.92
N ALA A 251 -5.23 5.98 5.97
CA ALA A 251 -3.85 5.74 6.38
C ALA A 251 -3.61 4.25 6.70
N TYR A 252 -4.49 3.63 7.49
CA TYR A 252 -4.38 2.22 7.86
C TYR A 252 -4.41 1.28 6.66
N ILE A 253 -5.40 1.40 5.77
CA ILE A 253 -5.52 0.52 4.60
C ILE A 253 -4.39 0.75 3.59
N THR A 254 -3.88 1.98 3.49
CA THR A 254 -2.72 2.31 2.65
C THR A 254 -1.49 1.57 3.15
N VAL A 255 -1.15 1.69 4.45
CA VAL A 255 -0.01 0.99 5.04
C VAL A 255 -0.19 -0.52 4.91
N ARG A 256 -1.36 -1.06 5.28
CA ARG A 256 -1.67 -2.50 5.21
C ARG A 256 -1.47 -3.07 3.81
N ASN A 257 -2.11 -2.48 2.81
CA ASN A 257 -2.13 -3.05 1.47
C ASN A 257 -0.80 -2.84 0.74
N ALA A 258 -0.10 -1.73 1.00
CA ALA A 258 1.24 -1.50 0.48
C ALA A 258 2.25 -2.49 1.06
N VAL A 259 2.30 -2.62 2.40
CA VAL A 259 3.20 -3.57 3.08
C VAL A 259 2.92 -5.00 2.66
N GLY A 260 1.65 -5.41 2.62
CA GLY A 260 1.28 -6.76 2.16
C GLY A 260 1.78 -7.05 0.74
N SER A 261 1.71 -6.05 -0.14
CA SER A 261 2.22 -6.17 -1.51
C SER A 261 3.75 -6.19 -1.59
N ILE A 262 4.43 -5.39 -0.77
CA ILE A 262 5.90 -5.43 -0.64
C ILE A 262 6.35 -6.81 -0.17
N ILE A 263 5.69 -7.41 0.83
CA ILE A 263 6.02 -8.75 1.32
C ILE A 263 5.79 -9.78 0.21
N ARG A 264 4.61 -9.80 -0.41
CA ARG A 264 4.29 -10.73 -1.51
C ARG A 264 5.33 -10.67 -2.62
N ALA A 265 5.75 -9.48 -3.01
CA ALA A 265 6.74 -9.29 -4.06
C ALA A 265 8.18 -9.62 -3.59
N SER A 266 8.54 -9.31 -2.35
CA SER A 266 9.92 -9.49 -1.83
C SER A 266 10.23 -10.92 -1.40
N VAL A 267 9.22 -11.63 -0.90
CA VAL A 267 9.34 -12.97 -0.33
C VAL A 267 8.75 -14.06 -1.25
N GLY A 268 7.89 -13.66 -2.20
CA GLY A 268 7.16 -14.57 -3.07
C GLY A 268 5.81 -15.01 -2.48
N SER A 269 4.92 -15.46 -3.36
CA SER A 269 3.58 -15.97 -3.00
C SER A 269 3.57 -17.46 -2.66
N ASP A 270 4.62 -18.20 -3.05
CA ASP A 270 4.74 -19.65 -2.86
C ASP A 270 5.94 -20.00 -1.98
N VAL A 271 5.67 -20.68 -0.86
CA VAL A 271 6.67 -21.19 0.11
C VAL A 271 7.63 -22.21 -0.52
N SER A 272 7.35 -22.71 -1.73
CA SER A 272 8.25 -23.60 -2.49
C SER A 272 9.49 -22.90 -3.06
N MET A 273 9.59 -21.57 -2.93
CA MET A 273 10.69 -20.74 -3.42
C MET A 273 11.84 -20.55 -2.40
N LEU A 274 12.21 -21.58 -1.64
CA LEU A 274 13.53 -21.67 -0.98
C LEU A 274 14.73 -21.71 -1.97
N SER A 275 14.48 -21.43 -3.25
CA SER A 275 15.45 -21.42 -4.36
C SER A 275 15.86 -20.01 -4.81
N PHE A 276 15.40 -18.94 -4.13
CA PHE A 276 15.30 -17.60 -4.72
C PHE A 276 16.60 -16.92 -5.16
N TYR A 277 17.78 -17.27 -4.64
CA TYR A 277 19.04 -16.64 -5.11
C TYR A 277 20.00 -17.57 -5.88
N GLY A 278 19.67 -18.84 -6.04
CA GLY A 278 20.45 -19.75 -6.90
C GLY A 278 20.12 -19.61 -8.39
N LEU A 279 18.88 -19.20 -8.73
CA LEU A 279 18.41 -19.15 -10.12
C LEU A 279 17.90 -17.77 -10.60
N ALA A 280 17.53 -16.84 -9.72
CA ALA A 280 16.92 -15.57 -10.13
C ALA A 280 17.89 -14.57 -10.80
N SER A 281 19.20 -14.84 -10.81
CA SER A 281 20.15 -14.04 -11.59
C SER A 281 20.14 -14.33 -13.10
N ALA A 282 19.37 -15.33 -13.56
CA ALA A 282 19.45 -15.78 -14.96
C ALA A 282 18.20 -15.51 -15.83
N THR A 283 17.03 -15.18 -15.27
CA THR A 283 15.78 -15.11 -16.08
C THR A 283 14.80 -13.98 -15.71
N ALA A 284 15.27 -12.86 -15.16
CA ALA A 284 14.40 -11.72 -14.78
C ALA A 284 13.91 -10.88 -15.98
N ASP A 285 13.63 -11.50 -17.13
CA ASP A 285 13.28 -10.82 -18.39
C ASP A 285 11.94 -11.25 -19.01
N MET A 286 11.07 -12.00 -18.29
CA MET A 286 9.74 -12.29 -18.82
C MET A 286 8.64 -12.12 -17.77
N GLN A 287 7.85 -11.07 -17.97
CA GLN A 287 6.48 -10.87 -17.48
C GLN A 287 6.27 -10.93 -15.95
N GLY A 288 6.45 -9.79 -15.27
CA GLY A 288 5.85 -9.55 -13.95
C GLY A 288 6.67 -9.94 -12.72
N LEU A 289 7.94 -10.30 -12.87
CA LEU A 289 8.84 -10.51 -11.73
C LEU A 289 9.35 -9.16 -11.22
N ALA A 290 9.22 -8.93 -9.91
CA ALA A 290 9.77 -7.75 -9.25
C ALA A 290 11.26 -7.60 -9.58
N THR A 291 11.67 -6.38 -9.95
CA THR A 291 13.07 -6.13 -10.31
C THR A 291 13.98 -6.39 -9.11
N ARG A 292 15.25 -6.72 -9.37
CA ARG A 292 16.24 -6.91 -8.30
C ARG A 292 16.33 -5.68 -7.37
N GLU A 293 16.18 -4.49 -7.93
CA GLU A 293 16.14 -3.22 -7.19
C GLU A 293 14.93 -3.15 -6.27
N PHE A 294 13.73 -3.49 -6.76
CA PHE A 294 12.53 -3.56 -5.94
C PHE A 294 12.71 -4.53 -4.77
N LEU A 295 13.20 -5.73 -5.04
CA LEU A 295 13.42 -6.76 -4.03
C LEU A 295 14.38 -6.27 -2.92
N ALA A 296 15.47 -5.61 -3.32
CA ALA A 296 16.45 -5.07 -2.38
C ALA A 296 15.85 -3.93 -1.53
N ASN A 297 15.15 -2.98 -2.16
CA ASN A 297 14.53 -1.85 -1.49
C ASN A 297 13.39 -2.30 -0.57
N GLY A 298 12.56 -3.24 -1.02
CA GLY A 298 11.47 -3.83 -0.25
C GLY A 298 11.97 -4.59 0.98
N ALA A 299 12.96 -5.46 0.81
CA ALA A 299 13.59 -6.16 1.93
C ALA A 299 14.24 -5.19 2.92
N SER A 300 14.91 -4.14 2.42
CA SER A 300 15.52 -3.11 3.27
C SER A 300 14.47 -2.36 4.08
N MET A 301 13.35 -1.96 3.45
CA MET A 301 12.24 -1.29 4.13
C MET A 301 11.64 -2.19 5.22
N LEU A 302 11.34 -3.45 4.90
CA LEU A 302 10.77 -4.40 5.85
C LEU A 302 11.69 -4.62 7.06
N LEU A 303 12.99 -4.84 6.83
CA LEU A 303 13.95 -5.06 7.91
C LEU A 303 14.19 -3.79 8.75
N ALA A 304 14.25 -2.62 8.11
CA ALA A 304 14.45 -1.35 8.81
C ALA A 304 13.26 -0.98 9.72
N HIS A 305 12.04 -1.31 9.28
CA HIS A 305 10.79 -0.95 9.97
C HIS A 305 10.12 -2.14 10.68
N GLY A 306 10.80 -3.29 10.80
CA GLY A 306 10.23 -4.53 11.35
C GLY A 306 9.52 -4.36 12.71
N PRO A 307 10.15 -3.76 13.73
CA PRO A 307 9.51 -3.51 15.02
C PRO A 307 8.27 -2.60 14.93
N ALA A 308 8.31 -1.58 14.06
CA ALA A 308 7.18 -0.68 13.85
C ALA A 308 6.02 -1.40 13.16
N LEU A 309 6.30 -2.23 12.14
CA LEU A 309 5.31 -3.07 11.46
C LEU A 309 4.64 -4.04 12.44
N GLN A 310 5.41 -4.73 13.28
CA GLN A 310 4.86 -5.64 14.30
C GLN A 310 3.98 -4.90 15.31
N ALA A 311 4.41 -3.75 15.81
CA ALA A 311 3.62 -2.94 16.74
C ALA A 311 2.34 -2.38 16.10
N PHE A 312 2.43 -1.96 14.83
CA PHE A 312 1.31 -1.41 14.06
C PHE A 312 0.24 -2.46 13.77
N PHE A 313 0.63 -3.70 13.46
CA PHE A 313 -0.31 -4.78 13.16
C PHE A 313 -0.68 -5.67 14.35
N ALA A 314 -0.29 -5.32 15.57
CA ALA A 314 -0.55 -6.12 16.77
C ALA A 314 -2.04 -6.39 17.05
N HIS A 315 -2.96 -5.58 16.49
CA HIS A 315 -4.41 -5.78 16.57
C HIS A 315 -4.96 -6.83 15.59
N SER A 316 -4.15 -7.28 14.62
CA SER A 316 -4.52 -8.34 13.66
C SER A 316 -3.54 -9.49 13.78
N VAL A 317 -3.98 -10.59 14.40
CA VAL A 317 -3.14 -11.77 14.65
C VAL A 317 -2.61 -12.36 13.34
N GLU A 318 -3.44 -12.42 12.31
CA GLU A 318 -3.10 -12.97 11.01
C GLU A 318 -2.04 -12.13 10.31
N PHE A 319 -2.22 -10.81 10.26
CA PHE A 319 -1.27 -9.93 9.60
C PHE A 319 0.04 -9.80 10.39
N ALA A 320 -0.02 -9.74 11.73
CA ALA A 320 1.18 -9.73 12.57
C ALA A 320 2.02 -11.02 12.40
N SER A 321 1.35 -12.17 12.27
CA SER A 321 2.01 -13.45 11.98
C SER A 321 2.66 -13.43 10.60
N TYR A 322 1.96 -12.88 9.60
CA TYR A 322 2.49 -12.72 8.25
C TYR A 322 3.73 -11.80 8.19
N ILE A 323 3.71 -10.66 8.89
CA ILE A 323 4.88 -9.77 9.03
C ILE A 323 6.04 -10.54 9.67
N THR A 324 5.79 -11.24 10.78
CA THR A 324 6.84 -11.92 11.54
C THR A 324 7.52 -13.00 10.70
N TRP A 325 6.73 -13.82 10.01
CA TRP A 325 7.25 -14.82 9.07
C TRP A 325 8.13 -14.19 7.97
N ALA A 326 7.68 -13.09 7.37
CA ALA A 326 8.43 -12.40 6.32
C ALA A 326 9.77 -11.86 6.83
N LEU A 327 9.79 -11.24 8.02
CA LEU A 327 11.00 -10.72 8.64
C LEU A 327 11.99 -11.84 8.97
N ASP A 328 11.52 -12.94 9.56
CA ASP A 328 12.36 -14.10 9.88
C ASP A 328 13.03 -14.68 8.63
N LEU A 329 12.31 -14.76 7.51
CA LEU A 329 12.87 -15.26 6.27
C LEU A 329 13.96 -14.32 5.72
N LEU A 330 13.69 -13.01 5.70
CA LEU A 330 14.65 -12.00 5.24
C LEU A 330 15.90 -11.96 6.12
N GLU A 331 15.76 -12.12 7.43
CA GLU A 331 16.89 -12.21 8.35
C GLU A 331 17.75 -13.44 8.10
N ARG A 332 17.13 -14.61 7.88
CA ARG A 332 17.85 -15.85 7.56
C ARG A 332 18.66 -15.69 6.27
N ASP A 333 18.06 -15.13 5.23
CA ASP A 333 18.75 -14.86 3.95
C ASP A 333 19.93 -13.89 4.15
N ARG A 334 19.75 -12.82 4.93
CA ARG A 334 20.83 -11.87 5.25
C ARG A 334 22.01 -12.55 5.94
N ARG A 335 21.76 -13.45 6.90
CA ARG A 335 22.81 -14.18 7.62
C ARG A 335 23.59 -15.11 6.69
N LEU A 336 22.88 -15.89 5.86
CA LEU A 336 23.51 -16.79 4.88
C LEU A 336 24.44 -16.05 3.92
N LYS A 337 24.06 -14.86 3.45
CA LYS A 337 24.88 -14.03 2.57
C LYS A 337 26.18 -13.57 3.24
N ILE A 338 26.13 -13.18 4.51
CA ILE A 338 27.31 -12.75 5.28
C ILE A 338 28.29 -13.92 5.43
N ASP A 339 27.79 -15.13 5.70
CA ASP A 339 28.63 -16.31 5.91
C ASP A 339 29.31 -16.78 4.60
N VAL A 340 28.61 -16.73 3.47
CA VAL A 340 29.19 -17.01 2.14
C VAL A 340 30.29 -16.01 1.79
N MET A 341 30.09 -14.72 2.07
CA MET A 341 31.11 -13.69 1.81
C MET A 341 32.35 -13.89 2.68
N ARG A 342 32.19 -14.22 3.98
CA ARG A 342 33.32 -14.52 4.88
C ARG A 342 34.13 -15.73 4.40
N THR A 343 33.46 -16.77 3.95
CA THR A 343 34.12 -18.00 3.47
C THR A 343 34.94 -17.74 2.20
N LYS A 344 34.45 -16.90 1.27
CA LYS A 344 35.19 -16.51 0.07
C LYS A 344 36.42 -15.66 0.35
N VAL A 345 36.35 -14.73 1.30
CA VAL A 345 37.49 -13.87 1.69
C VAL A 345 38.58 -14.68 2.41
N SER A 346 38.22 -15.75 3.11
CA SER A 346 39.18 -16.61 3.83
C SER A 346 39.94 -17.59 2.92
N ALA A 347 39.48 -17.77 1.67
CA ALA A 347 40.02 -18.70 0.70
C ALA A 347 40.94 -18.03 -0.35
N HIS A 348 41.27 -16.76 -0.16
CA HIS A 348 42.28 -16.00 -0.91
C HIS A 348 43.32 -15.47 0.07
#